data_AF-A0A2D3W7G0-F1
#
_entry.id   AF-A0A2D3W7G0-F1
#
_cell.length_a   1.000
_cell.length_b   1.000
_cell.length_c   1.000
_cell.angle_alpha   90.00
_cell.angle_beta   90.00
_cell.angle_gamma   90.00
#
_symmetry.space_group_name_H-M   'P 1'
#
loop_
_entity.id
_entity.type
_entity.pdbx_description
1 polymer ?
#
loop_
_entity_poly.entity_id
_entity_poly.type
_entity_poly.pdbx_seq_one_letter_code
_entity_poly.pdbx_strand_id
1 'polypeptide(L)'
;MHASYKKSTIFAALALIVLTFSFTFPMIGFHGVLNKIDEGHKDEIHSFSKVIWNLYNQGRYKSTTTPKKAHNDLDQMIATSSEIGVASMPIWFVSLEAPNYPKEAFPEGIPVYFHFDGFSGEVHEMNTINHYIGMDPMWTGGTLEREIGIYALLLLSLIMVYFIAYNHKFLNYLMLI
;
A
#
# COMPACT_ATOMS: atom_id res chain seq x y z
N MET A 1 -21.17 10.02 -30.28
CA MET A 1 -20.68 10.51 -28.97
C MET A 1 -20.17 11.92 -29.11
N HIS A 2 -20.66 12.83 -28.27
CA HIS A 2 -20.16 14.20 -28.17
C HIS A 2 -18.65 14.19 -27.84
N ALA A 3 -17.89 15.16 -28.35
CA ALA A 3 -16.44 15.20 -28.16
C ALA A 3 -16.03 15.21 -26.68
N SER A 4 -16.85 15.80 -25.81
CA SER A 4 -16.67 15.76 -24.36
C SER A 4 -16.69 14.34 -23.80
N TYR A 5 -17.64 13.51 -24.24
CA TYR A 5 -17.75 12.13 -23.77
C TYR A 5 -16.50 11.32 -24.13
N LYS A 6 -16.01 11.44 -25.38
CA LYS A 6 -14.79 10.76 -25.80
C LYS A 6 -13.58 11.11 -24.93
N LYS A 7 -13.41 12.41 -24.60
CA LYS A 7 -12.34 12.86 -23.69
C LYS A 7 -12.50 12.24 -22.31
N SER A 8 -13.72 12.26 -21.77
CA SER A 8 -13.97 11.70 -20.44
C SER A 8 -13.71 10.19 -20.35
N THR A 9 -14.03 9.43 -21.41
CA THR A 9 -13.68 7.99 -21.47
C THR A 9 -12.18 7.77 -21.50
N ILE A 10 -11.42 8.59 -22.24
CA ILE A 10 -9.95 8.49 -22.28
C ILE A 10 -9.36 8.80 -20.90
N PHE A 11 -9.81 9.87 -20.23
CA PHE A 11 -9.33 10.20 -18.89
C PHE A 11 -9.71 9.13 -17.86
N ALA A 12 -10.93 8.58 -17.94
CA ALA A 12 -11.35 7.47 -17.10
C ALA A 12 -10.48 6.23 -17.35
N ALA A 13 -10.15 5.90 -18.60
CA ALA A 13 -9.27 4.77 -18.90
C ALA A 13 -7.86 4.96 -18.32
N LEU A 14 -7.28 6.16 -18.46
CA LEU A 14 -5.98 6.48 -17.87
C LEU A 14 -6.01 6.40 -16.34
N ALA A 15 -7.02 7.00 -15.72
CA ALA A 15 -7.18 6.96 -14.27
C ALA A 15 -7.42 5.52 -13.77
N LEU A 16 -8.17 4.69 -14.50
CA LEU A 16 -8.38 3.29 -14.16
C LEU A 16 -7.07 2.49 -14.21
N ILE A 17 -6.21 2.72 -15.20
CA ILE A 17 -4.90 2.08 -15.29
C ILE A 17 -4.04 2.45 -14.07
N VAL A 18 -3.97 3.74 -13.73
CA VAL A 18 -3.20 4.21 -12.58
C VAL A 18 -3.77 3.66 -11.27
N LEU A 19 -5.09 3.72 -11.07
CA LEU A 19 -5.78 3.21 -9.88
C LEU A 19 -5.57 1.70 -9.70
N THR A 20 -5.70 0.95 -10.79
CA THR A 20 -5.55 -0.50 -10.80
C THR A 20 -4.12 -0.88 -10.47
N PHE A 21 -3.15 -0.30 -11.18
CA PHE A 21 -1.75 -0.64 -11.00
C PHE A 21 -1.23 -0.20 -9.63
N SER A 22 -1.54 1.02 -9.19
CA SER A 22 -0.99 1.55 -7.93
C SER A 22 -1.64 0.96 -6.68
N PHE A 23 -2.94 0.64 -6.74
CA PHE A 23 -3.72 0.34 -5.54
C PHE A 23 -4.56 -0.93 -5.67
N THR A 24 -5.53 -1.00 -6.58
CA THR A 24 -6.54 -2.08 -6.55
C THR A 24 -5.91 -3.47 -6.74
N PHE A 25 -5.03 -3.63 -7.72
CA PHE A 25 -4.37 -4.90 -7.98
C PHE A 25 -3.44 -5.35 -6.84
N PRO A 26 -2.47 -4.54 -6.36
CA PRO A 26 -1.60 -4.96 -5.26
C PRO A 26 -2.34 -5.15 -3.94
N MET A 27 -3.36 -4.33 -3.64
CA MET A 27 -4.18 -4.49 -2.43
C MET A 27 -4.93 -5.82 -2.44
N ILE A 28 -5.55 -6.20 -3.56
CA ILE A 28 -6.24 -7.50 -3.69
C ILE A 28 -5.23 -8.65 -3.68
N GLY A 29 -4.14 -8.53 -4.42
CA GLY A 29 -3.11 -9.57 -4.53
C GLY A 29 -2.37 -9.85 -3.22
N PHE A 30 -2.35 -8.90 -2.29
CA PHE A 30 -1.66 -9.00 -1.00
C PHE A 30 -2.60 -8.90 0.22
N HIS A 31 -3.92 -8.96 0.01
CA HIS A 31 -4.90 -8.80 1.08
C HIS A 31 -4.75 -9.90 2.16
N GLY A 32 -4.71 -9.48 3.42
CA GLY A 32 -4.62 -10.40 4.57
C GLY A 32 -3.28 -11.10 4.77
N VAL A 33 -2.28 -10.86 3.91
CA VAL A 33 -0.97 -11.54 4.02
C VAL A 33 -0.23 -11.11 5.29
N LEU A 34 -0.26 -9.83 5.65
CA LEU A 34 0.41 -9.35 6.88
C LEU A 34 -0.19 -10.00 8.14
N ASN A 35 -1.52 -10.13 8.21
CA ASN A 35 -2.19 -10.79 9.33
C ASN A 35 -1.75 -12.25 9.45
N LYS A 36 -1.67 -12.97 8.32
CA LYS A 36 -1.17 -14.35 8.30
C LYS A 36 0.29 -14.45 8.77
N ILE A 37 1.13 -13.47 8.43
CA ILE A 37 2.53 -13.43 8.89
C ILE A 37 2.58 -13.24 10.41
N ASP A 38 1.77 -12.32 10.93
CA ASP A 38 1.69 -11.99 12.36
C ASP A 38 1.15 -13.17 13.20
N GLU A 39 0.09 -13.81 12.72
CA GLU A 39 -0.53 -14.99 13.36
C GLU A 39 0.31 -16.28 13.21
N GLY A 40 1.40 -16.24 12.44
CA GLY A 40 2.30 -17.38 12.22
C GLY A 40 1.84 -18.36 11.14
N HIS A 41 0.76 -18.07 10.41
CA HIS A 41 0.22 -18.83 9.29
C HIS A 41 1.02 -18.64 7.98
N LYS A 42 2.35 -18.72 8.06
CA LYS A 42 3.28 -18.43 6.94
C LYS A 42 3.13 -19.40 5.76
N ASP A 43 2.80 -20.67 6.05
CA ASP A 43 2.61 -21.71 5.04
C ASP A 43 1.32 -21.51 4.21
N GLU A 44 0.39 -20.66 4.69
CA GLU A 44 -0.87 -20.35 4.00
C GLU A 44 -0.76 -19.14 3.06
N ILE A 45 0.45 -18.58 2.90
CA ILE A 45 0.71 -17.46 1.99
C ILE A 45 0.85 -18.00 0.56
N HIS A 46 -0.12 -17.64 -0.28
CA HIS A 46 -0.14 -18.08 -1.67
C HIS A 46 1.05 -17.51 -2.46
N SER A 47 1.65 -18.32 -3.34
CA SER A 47 2.82 -17.95 -4.15
C SER A 47 2.59 -16.69 -4.99
N PHE A 48 1.38 -16.51 -5.52
CA PHE A 48 0.98 -15.29 -6.24
C PHE A 48 1.19 -14.04 -5.39
N SER A 49 0.74 -14.04 -4.13
CA SER A 49 0.88 -12.88 -3.24
C SER A 49 2.35 -12.54 -2.96
N LYS A 50 3.21 -13.55 -2.87
CA LYS A 50 4.67 -13.37 -2.76
C LYS A 50 5.24 -12.68 -4.00
N VAL A 51 4.85 -13.14 -5.19
CA VAL A 51 5.27 -12.52 -6.47
C VAL A 51 4.82 -11.07 -6.55
N ILE A 52 3.56 -10.79 -6.19
CA ILE A 52 3.03 -9.42 -6.16
C ILE A 52 3.85 -8.55 -5.22
N TRP A 53 4.08 -8.99 -3.98
CA TRP A 53 4.85 -8.21 -3.02
C TRP A 53 6.28 -7.96 -3.50
N ASN A 54 6.97 -8.99 -4.01
CA ASN A 54 8.35 -8.89 -4.50
C ASN A 54 8.46 -7.92 -5.68
N LEU A 55 7.48 -7.93 -6.59
CA LEU A 55 7.43 -7.01 -7.74
C LEU A 55 7.22 -5.57 -7.29
N TYR A 56 6.22 -5.34 -6.44
CA TYR A 56 5.85 -4.00 -6.01
C TYR A 56 6.86 -3.35 -5.08
N ASN A 57 7.64 -4.16 -4.35
CA ASN A 57 8.66 -3.66 -3.43
C ASN A 57 10.00 -3.29 -4.07
N GLN A 58 10.20 -3.57 -5.36
CA GLN A 58 11.43 -3.19 -6.05
C GLN A 58 11.66 -1.67 -5.97
N GLY A 59 12.88 -1.29 -5.60
CA GLY A 59 13.28 0.12 -5.49
C GLY A 59 12.61 0.90 -4.35
N ARG A 60 11.83 0.25 -3.47
CA ARG A 60 11.28 0.89 -2.27
C ARG A 60 12.27 0.89 -1.12
N TYR A 61 12.05 1.80 -0.18
CA TYR A 61 12.79 1.84 1.07
C TYR A 61 12.72 0.49 1.80
N LYS A 62 13.85 0.10 2.42
CA LYS A 62 13.98 -1.04 3.31
C LYS A 62 14.60 -0.57 4.61
N SER A 63 14.08 -1.07 5.73
CA SER A 63 14.59 -0.71 7.05
C SER A 63 16.10 -0.94 7.11
N THR A 64 16.77 -0.05 7.82
CA THR A 64 18.22 -0.08 8.07
C THR A 64 18.67 -1.39 8.72
N THR A 65 17.77 -2.05 9.45
CA THR A 65 17.99 -3.35 10.11
C THR A 65 17.78 -4.55 9.18
N THR A 66 17.19 -4.35 8.00
CA THR A 66 16.86 -5.44 7.07
C THR A 66 18.12 -5.95 6.35
N PRO A 67 18.45 -7.25 6.45
CA PRO A 67 19.59 -7.82 5.74
C PRO A 67 19.46 -7.65 4.23
N LYS A 68 20.54 -7.25 3.54
CA LYS A 68 20.55 -7.05 2.07
C LYS A 68 20.07 -8.27 1.28
N LYS A 69 20.33 -9.48 1.79
CA LYS A 69 19.87 -10.74 1.18
C LYS A 69 18.35 -10.91 1.18
N ALA A 70 17.64 -10.22 2.06
CA ALA A 70 16.19 -10.29 2.19
C ALA A 70 15.48 -9.20 1.37
N HIS A 71 16.23 -8.25 0.80
CA HIS A 71 15.63 -7.14 0.06
C HIS A 71 14.80 -7.67 -1.11
N ASN A 72 13.52 -7.28 -1.13
CA ASN A 72 12.55 -7.59 -2.17
C ASN A 72 12.22 -9.08 -2.35
N ASP A 73 12.48 -9.90 -1.33
CA ASP A 73 12.07 -11.30 -1.27
C ASP A 73 11.27 -11.55 0.00
N LEU A 74 9.95 -11.72 -0.14
CA LEU A 74 9.04 -11.88 1.00
C LEU A 74 9.39 -13.08 1.88
N ASP A 75 9.83 -14.20 1.30
CA ASP A 75 10.18 -15.39 2.07
C ASP A 75 11.43 -15.14 2.92
N GLN A 76 12.43 -14.46 2.36
CA GLN A 76 13.62 -14.05 3.11
C GLN A 76 13.29 -13.01 4.16
N MET A 77 12.43 -12.02 3.86
CA MET A 77 11.98 -11.02 4.83
C MET A 77 11.30 -11.66 6.04
N ILE A 78 10.44 -12.65 5.80
CA ILE A 78 9.76 -13.43 6.85
C ILE A 78 10.78 -14.27 7.64
N ALA A 79 11.76 -14.88 6.96
CA ALA A 79 12.77 -15.71 7.60
C ALA A 79 13.76 -14.92 8.46
N THR A 80 14.04 -13.67 8.09
CA THR A 80 14.93 -12.77 8.84
C THR A 80 14.18 -11.86 9.81
N SER A 81 12.87 -12.09 10.03
CA SER A 81 12.01 -11.26 10.89
C SER A 81 12.15 -9.77 10.59
N SER A 82 12.26 -9.42 9.31
CA SER A 82 12.43 -8.05 8.88
C SER A 82 11.08 -7.33 8.74
N GLU A 83 11.13 -6.00 8.68
CA GLU A 83 9.94 -5.15 8.59
C GLU A 83 9.23 -5.31 7.23
N ILE A 84 7.99 -5.80 7.25
CA ILE A 84 7.21 -6.08 6.04
C ILE A 84 6.01 -5.13 5.98
N GLY A 85 6.04 -4.22 5.01
CA GLY A 85 4.90 -3.35 4.69
C GLY A 85 3.96 -3.94 3.63
N VAL A 86 2.89 -3.22 3.33
CA VAL A 86 1.92 -3.59 2.28
C VAL A 86 2.50 -3.46 0.85
N ALA A 87 1.85 -4.10 -0.13
CA ALA A 87 2.30 -4.08 -1.53
C ALA A 87 1.83 -2.85 -2.31
N SER A 88 0.72 -2.21 -1.92
CA SER A 88 0.17 -1.03 -2.60
C SER A 88 1.19 0.12 -2.67
N MET A 89 1.04 1.05 -3.61
CA MET A 89 1.88 2.25 -3.63
C MET A 89 1.55 3.18 -2.45
N PRO A 90 2.53 3.91 -1.90
CA PRO A 90 2.27 4.87 -0.84
C PRO A 90 1.55 6.10 -1.40
N ILE A 91 0.66 6.68 -0.59
CA ILE A 91 -0.07 7.92 -0.89
C ILE A 91 0.57 9.14 -0.22
N TRP A 92 1.29 8.91 0.87
CA TRP A 92 1.96 9.94 1.66
C TRP A 92 3.15 9.32 2.37
N PHE A 93 4.10 10.15 2.79
CA PHE A 93 5.17 9.71 3.69
C PHE A 93 5.55 10.83 4.66
N VAL A 94 6.06 10.45 5.81
CA VAL A 94 6.73 11.34 6.76
C VAL A 94 8.07 10.70 7.13
N SER A 95 9.08 11.51 7.43
CA SER A 95 10.30 11.00 8.04
C SER A 95 10.64 11.84 9.27
N LEU A 96 10.96 11.15 10.36
CA LEU A 96 11.36 11.77 11.60
C LEU A 96 12.89 11.79 11.70
N GLU A 97 13.45 12.97 11.95
CA GLU A 97 14.84 13.15 12.32
C GLU A 97 14.91 13.49 13.82
N ALA A 98 15.76 12.80 14.56
CA ALA A 98 16.00 13.07 15.99
C ALA A 98 17.46 12.84 16.37
N PRO A 99 17.99 13.53 17.40
CA PRO A 99 19.38 13.39 17.81
C PRO A 99 19.81 11.95 18.15
N ASN A 100 18.88 11.13 18.65
CA ASN A 100 19.11 9.75 19.00
C ASN A 100 19.18 8.80 17.80
N TYR A 101 18.83 9.27 16.59
CA TYR A 101 18.85 8.52 15.34
C TYR A 101 19.85 9.17 14.38
N PRO A 102 21.15 8.87 14.53
CA PRO A 102 22.21 9.54 13.79
C PRO A 102 22.17 9.19 12.30
N LYS A 103 22.54 10.15 11.44
CA LYS A 103 22.47 10.01 9.96
C LYS A 103 23.38 8.92 9.41
N GLU A 104 24.41 8.53 10.15
CA GLU A 104 25.29 7.41 9.81
C GLU A 104 24.55 6.07 9.80
N ALA A 105 23.58 5.88 10.71
CA ALA A 105 22.76 4.68 10.81
C ALA A 105 21.39 4.85 10.11
N PHE A 106 20.83 6.06 10.17
CA PHE A 106 19.52 6.43 9.61
C PHE A 106 19.66 7.60 8.62
N PRO A 107 20.22 7.38 7.40
CA PRO A 107 20.48 8.46 6.45
C PRO A 107 19.22 9.23 6.03
N GLU A 108 18.09 8.52 5.95
CA GLU A 108 16.78 9.05 5.56
C GLU A 108 15.91 9.40 6.77
N GLY A 109 16.47 9.37 7.99
CA GLY A 109 15.71 9.40 9.24
C GLY A 109 14.90 8.12 9.46
N ILE A 110 13.70 8.26 10.03
CA ILE A 110 12.75 7.17 10.26
C ILE A 110 11.55 7.38 9.34
N PRO A 111 11.64 6.98 8.06
CA PRO A 111 10.55 7.18 7.11
C PRO A 111 9.42 6.18 7.37
N VAL A 112 8.19 6.68 7.41
CA VAL A 112 6.97 5.90 7.37
C VAL A 112 6.16 6.32 6.16
N TYR A 113 5.75 5.32 5.38
CA TYR A 113 4.92 5.48 4.21
C TYR A 113 3.50 5.04 4.55
N PHE A 114 2.54 5.89 4.19
CA PHE A 114 1.12 5.66 4.39
C PHE A 114 0.52 5.11 3.11
N HIS A 115 -0.28 4.06 3.25
CA HIS A 115 -0.99 3.39 2.17
C HIS A 115 -2.48 3.36 2.49
N PHE A 116 -3.31 3.11 1.48
CA PHE A 116 -4.75 2.95 1.71
C PHE A 116 -5.07 1.73 2.60
N ASP A 117 -4.24 0.68 2.56
CA ASP A 117 -4.42 -0.59 3.25
C ASP A 117 -3.43 -0.82 4.40
N GLY A 118 -2.57 0.14 4.74
CA GLY A 118 -1.60 -0.04 5.81
C GLY A 118 -0.40 0.90 5.74
N PHE A 119 0.74 0.39 6.18
CA PHE A 119 1.98 1.16 6.32
C PHE A 119 3.16 0.38 5.76
N SER A 120 4.25 1.08 5.47
CA SER A 120 5.58 0.51 5.20
C SER A 120 6.66 1.50 5.64
N GLY A 121 7.93 1.12 5.64
CA GLY A 121 9.02 1.94 6.18
C GLY A 121 9.46 1.47 7.56
N GLU A 122 10.02 2.35 8.39
CA GLU A 122 10.49 2.06 9.75
C GLU A 122 9.31 2.10 10.77
N VAL A 123 8.31 1.24 10.55
CA VAL A 123 7.08 1.19 11.36
C VAL A 123 7.37 0.74 12.79
N HIS A 124 8.24 -0.25 12.98
CA HIS A 124 8.64 -0.69 14.31
C HIS A 124 9.33 0.42 15.10
N GLU A 125 10.32 1.10 14.53
CA GLU A 125 11.03 2.21 15.18
C GLU A 125 10.09 3.38 15.50
N MET A 126 9.17 3.72 14.57
CA MET A 126 8.15 4.74 14.83
C MET A 126 7.23 4.37 16.00
N ASN A 127 6.80 3.10 16.09
CA ASN A 127 5.99 2.64 17.22
C ASN A 127 6.77 2.61 18.54
N THR A 128 8.06 2.30 18.49
CA THR A 128 8.97 2.39 19.64
C THR A 128 9.03 3.83 20.15
N ILE A 129 9.18 4.81 19.26
CA ILE A 129 9.12 6.23 19.63
C ILE A 129 7.75 6.58 20.21
N ASN A 130 6.65 6.22 19.54
CA ASN A 130 5.29 6.49 20.01
C ASN A 130 5.08 5.98 21.44
N HIS A 131 5.53 4.76 21.73
CA HIS A 131 5.48 4.20 23.07
C HIS A 131 6.20 5.09 24.10
N TYR A 132 7.41 5.56 23.80
CA TYR A 132 8.19 6.40 24.73
C TYR A 132 7.63 7.82 24.90
N ILE A 133 6.94 8.37 23.89
CA ILE A 133 6.32 9.70 23.96
C ILE A 133 4.85 9.65 24.40
N GLY A 134 4.32 8.47 24.75
CA GLY A 134 2.94 8.29 25.21
C GLY A 134 1.89 8.41 24.10
N MET A 135 2.27 8.18 22.85
CA MET A 135 1.36 8.11 21.70
C MET A 135 0.95 6.67 21.40
N ASP A 136 -0.25 6.51 20.84
CA ASP A 136 -0.74 5.21 20.38
C ASP A 136 0.13 4.65 19.23
N PRO A 137 0.19 3.31 19.09
CA PRO A 137 0.84 2.70 17.94
C PRO A 137 0.09 3.03 16.64
N MET A 138 0.80 3.05 15.52
CA MET A 138 0.25 3.50 14.25
C MET A 138 -0.92 2.66 13.74
N TRP A 139 -0.98 1.38 14.10
CA TRP A 139 -2.08 0.49 13.71
C TRP A 139 -3.42 0.88 14.37
N THR A 140 -3.43 1.75 15.38
CA THR A 140 -4.65 2.32 15.95
C THR A 140 -5.29 3.36 15.03
N GLY A 141 -4.50 3.99 14.15
CA GLY A 141 -4.97 5.04 13.25
C GLY A 141 -5.76 4.49 12.06
N GLY A 142 -6.89 5.13 11.73
CA GLY A 142 -7.64 4.90 10.48
C GLY A 142 -8.05 3.45 10.25
N THR A 143 -8.45 2.72 11.29
CA THR A 143 -8.80 1.28 11.21
C THR A 143 -9.93 1.05 10.21
N LEU A 144 -11.00 1.83 10.31
CA LEU A 144 -12.14 1.72 9.41
C LEU A 144 -11.73 2.03 7.96
N GLU A 145 -11.01 3.13 7.75
CA GLU A 145 -10.56 3.58 6.44
C GLU A 145 -9.68 2.53 5.75
N ARG A 146 -8.77 1.89 6.49
CA ARG A 146 -7.90 0.83 5.98
C ARG A 146 -8.64 -0.45 5.65
N GLU A 147 -9.62 -0.82 6.46
CA GLU A 147 -10.47 -2.00 6.21
C GLU A 147 -11.37 -1.81 4.98
N ILE A 148 -12.02 -0.64 4.87
CA ILE A 148 -12.93 -0.37 3.73
C ILE A 148 -12.17 0.01 2.46
N GLY A 149 -10.92 0.46 2.58
CA GLY A 149 -10.14 1.02 1.47
C GLY A 149 -10.06 0.09 0.26
N ILE A 150 -9.81 -1.19 0.48
CA ILE A 150 -9.76 -2.19 -0.60
C ILE A 150 -11.11 -2.30 -1.35
N TYR A 151 -12.22 -2.32 -0.61
CA TYR A 151 -13.56 -2.42 -1.18
C TYR A 151 -13.98 -1.14 -1.89
N ALA A 152 -13.66 0.02 -1.32
CA ALA A 152 -13.96 1.32 -1.89
C ALA A 152 -13.20 1.54 -3.23
N LEU A 153 -11.91 1.21 -3.29
CA LEU A 153 -11.12 1.37 -4.51
C LEU A 153 -11.46 0.31 -5.57
N LEU A 154 -11.84 -0.90 -5.17
CA LEU A 154 -12.38 -1.90 -6.08
C LEU A 154 -13.72 -1.43 -6.68
N LEU A 155 -14.63 -0.91 -5.85
CA LEU A 155 -15.91 -0.37 -6.32
C LEU A 155 -15.69 0.79 -7.30
N LEU A 156 -14.80 1.73 -6.98
CA LEU A 156 -14.44 2.83 -7.86
C LEU A 156 -13.90 2.31 -9.21
N SER A 157 -13.00 1.33 -9.18
CA SER A 157 -12.47 0.70 -10.39
C SER A 157 -13.57 0.08 -11.24
N LEU A 158 -14.53 -0.62 -10.62
CA LEU A 158 -15.69 -1.18 -11.32
C LEU A 158 -16.57 -0.09 -11.93
N ILE A 159 -16.88 0.98 -11.20
CA ILE A 159 -17.64 2.13 -11.72
C ILE A 159 -16.98 2.68 -12.99
N MET A 160 -15.65 2.83 -12.98
CA MET A 160 -14.88 3.32 -14.13
C MET A 160 -14.92 2.33 -15.30
N VAL A 161 -14.78 1.03 -15.04
CA VAL A 161 -14.94 -0.02 -16.07
C VAL A 161 -16.33 0.04 -16.71
N TYR A 162 -17.38 0.10 -15.89
CA TYR A 162 -18.76 0.19 -16.37
C TYR A 162 -18.97 1.46 -17.18
N PHE A 163 -18.48 2.61 -16.72
CA PHE A 163 -18.57 3.88 -17.45
C PHE A 163 -17.89 3.82 -18.83
N ILE A 164 -16.74 3.15 -18.93
CA ILE A 164 -16.02 2.99 -20.21
C ILE A 164 -16.78 2.03 -21.14
N ALA A 165 -17.30 0.93 -20.60
CA ALA A 165 -17.94 -0.13 -21.38
C ALA A 165 -19.38 0.21 -21.81
N TYR A 166 -20.12 0.96 -21.00
CA TYR A 166 -21.56 1.19 -21.20
C TYR A 166 -21.89 2.68 -21.27
N ASN A 167 -22.59 3.07 -22.33
CA ASN A 167 -23.13 4.42 -22.48
C ASN A 167 -24.49 4.54 -21.77
N HIS A 168 -24.46 4.67 -20.43
CA HIS A 168 -25.67 4.75 -19.61
C HIS A 168 -25.67 6.01 -18.74
N LYS A 169 -26.79 6.75 -18.72
CA LYS A 169 -26.92 8.05 -18.04
C LYS A 169 -26.58 8.00 -16.53
N PHE A 170 -26.90 6.89 -15.87
CA PHE A 170 -26.56 6.68 -14.45
C PHE A 170 -25.04 6.65 -14.21
N LEU A 171 -24.27 6.04 -15.12
CA LEU A 171 -22.82 5.96 -14.98
C LEU A 171 -22.16 7.33 -15.18
N ASN A 172 -22.74 8.17 -16.03
CA ASN A 172 -22.31 9.56 -16.17
C ASN A 172 -22.48 10.33 -14.86
N TYR A 173 -23.62 10.14 -14.17
CA TYR A 173 -23.85 10.75 -12.86
C TYR A 173 -22.86 10.25 -11.80
N LEU A 174 -22.52 8.96 -11.78
CA LEU A 174 -21.50 8.42 -10.87
C LEU A 174 -20.11 9.01 -11.13
N MET A 175 -19.79 9.31 -12.39
CA MET A 175 -18.52 9.94 -12.78
C MET A 175 -18.56 11.47 -12.72
N LEU A 176 -19.70 12.06 -12.32
CA LEU A 176 -19.93 13.51 -12.28
C LEU A 176 -19.70 14.20 -13.65
N ILE A 177 -20.10 13.54 -14.74
CA ILE A 177 -20.04 14.02 -16.15
C ILE A 177 -21.45 14.29 -16.68
#